data_AF-A0A1B1LQF8-F1
#
_entry.id   AF-A0A1B1LQF8-F1
#
_cell.length_a   1.000
_cell.length_b   1.000
_cell.length_c   1.000
_cell.angle_alpha   90.00
_cell.angle_beta   90.00
_cell.angle_gamma   90.00
#
_symmetry.space_group_name_H-M   'P 1'
#
loop_
_entity.id
_entity.type
_entity.pdbx_description
1 polymer ?
#
loop_
_entity_poly.entity_id
_entity_poly.type
_entity_poly.pdbx_seq_one_letter_code
_entity_poly.pdbx_strand_id
1 'polypeptide(L)'
;MKIKLISVLGLDLKISLNNNILTMSCNLDGLSIFVTRRIIRNSKLTESEIFAKIDSDWVSKIFAINIRQIKNVLESNVSVIPVQSQPKQVSVLVDEHVPAFKNF
;
A
#
# COMPACT_ATOMS: atom_id res chain seq x y z
N MET A 1 0.38 -12.81 -5.72
CA MET A 1 0.79 -11.39 -5.81
C MET A 1 1.04 -10.98 -7.25
N LYS A 2 0.24 -10.03 -7.76
CA LYS A 2 0.39 -9.39 -9.06
C LYS A 2 0.78 -7.92 -8.88
N ILE A 3 1.63 -7.38 -9.76
CA ILE A 3 2.19 -6.02 -9.65
C ILE A 3 2.08 -5.30 -10.98
N LYS A 4 1.64 -4.04 -10.95
CA LYS A 4 1.58 -3.14 -12.11
C LYS A 4 2.18 -1.78 -11.74
N LEU A 5 3.00 -1.24 -12.63
CA LEU A 5 3.48 0.14 -12.55
C LEU A 5 2.55 1.00 -13.39
N ILE A 6 2.05 2.10 -12.81
CA ILE A 6 1.09 2.99 -13.46
C ILE A 6 1.44 4.42 -13.10
N SER A 7 1.50 5.30 -14.10
CA SER A 7 1.63 6.74 -13.88
C SER A 7 0.24 7.37 -13.74
N VAL A 8 0.02 8.14 -12.67
CA VAL A 8 -1.26 8.83 -12.40
C VAL A 8 -0.96 10.26 -11.96
N LEU A 9 -1.44 11.24 -12.73
CA LEU A 9 -1.27 12.67 -12.44
C LEU A 9 0.19 13.09 -12.22
N GLY A 10 1.13 12.46 -12.92
CA GLY A 10 2.57 12.71 -12.81
C GLY A 10 3.26 11.97 -11.66
N LEU A 11 2.55 11.09 -10.94
CA LEU A 11 3.14 10.20 -9.94
C LEU A 11 3.32 8.80 -10.51
N ASP A 12 4.51 8.22 -10.33
CA ASP A 12 4.75 6.82 -10.64
C ASP A 12 4.34 5.94 -9.44
N LEU A 13 3.28 5.17 -9.65
CA LEU A 13 2.66 4.34 -8.64
C LEU A 13 2.93 2.86 -8.93
N LYS A 14 3.35 2.14 -7.90
CA LYS A 14 3.35 0.68 -7.90
C LYS A 14 2.08 0.18 -7.24
N ILE A 15 1.24 -0.49 -8.03
CA ILE A 15 0.03 -1.13 -7.56
C ILE A 15 0.29 -2.63 -7.44
N SER A 16 0.00 -3.22 -6.29
CA SER A 16 -0.01 -4.66 -6.13
C SER A 16 -1.36 -5.17 -5.66
N LEU A 17 -1.73 -6.34 -6.15
CA LEU A 17 -2.89 -7.09 -5.69
C LEU A 17 -2.40 -8.44 -5.19
N ASN A 18 -2.82 -8.80 -3.98
CA ASN A 18 -2.57 -10.12 -3.41
C ASN A 18 -3.86 -10.60 -2.74
N ASN A 19 -4.47 -11.64 -3.29
CA ASN A 19 -5.84 -12.05 -2.95
C ASN A 19 -6.80 -10.86 -3.12
N ASN A 20 -7.34 -10.35 -2.00
CA ASN A 20 -8.27 -9.22 -1.96
C ASN A 20 -7.63 -7.93 -1.43
N ILE A 21 -6.33 -7.91 -1.18
CA ILE A 21 -5.61 -6.74 -0.67
C ILE A 21 -4.96 -6.01 -1.83
N LEU A 22 -5.45 -4.81 -2.10
CA LEU A 22 -4.89 -3.88 -3.05
C LEU A 22 -3.97 -2.91 -2.33
N THR A 23 -2.71 -2.82 -2.76
CA THR A 23 -1.71 -1.92 -2.20
C THR A 23 -1.28 -0.92 -3.26
N MET A 24 -1.23 0.36 -2.89
CA MET A 24 -0.56 1.40 -3.65
C MET A 24 0.69 1.82 -2.90
N SER A 25 1.81 1.87 -3.60
CA SER A 25 3.07 2.43 -3.09
C SER A 25 3.67 3.42 -4.06
N CYS A 26 4.26 4.49 -3.54
CA CYS A 26 4.92 5.54 -4.30
C CYS A 26 6.22 5.93 -3.60
N ASN A 27 7.30 6.08 -4.35
CA ASN A 27 8.54 6.66 -3.85
C ASN A 27 8.46 8.18 -4.00
N LEU A 28 8.63 8.92 -2.90
CA LEU A 28 8.43 10.36 -2.87
C LEU A 28 9.71 11.15 -3.20
N ASP A 29 10.86 10.69 -2.75
CA ASP A 29 12.12 11.45 -2.75
C ASP A 29 13.37 10.56 -2.96
N GLY A 30 13.18 9.29 -3.30
CA GLY A 30 14.25 8.29 -3.43
C GLY A 30 14.47 7.44 -2.16
N LEU A 31 14.00 7.90 -0.99
CA LEU A 31 14.22 7.26 0.31
C LEU A 31 12.91 6.90 1.03
N SER A 32 11.89 7.74 0.87
CA SER A 32 10.60 7.70 1.53
C SER A 32 9.59 6.99 0.65
N ILE A 33 9.04 5.87 1.13
CA ILE A 33 7.99 5.12 0.44
C ILE A 33 6.66 5.37 1.14
N PHE A 34 5.73 6.03 0.44
CA PHE A 34 4.33 6.07 0.87
C PHE A 34 3.66 4.74 0.52
N VAL A 35 2.97 4.12 1.47
CA VAL A 35 2.22 2.88 1.25
C VAL A 35 0.81 3.02 1.83
N THR A 36 -0.19 2.63 1.05
CA THR A 36 -1.57 2.51 1.54
C THR A 36 -2.22 1.26 0.98
N ARG A 37 -3.23 0.76 1.69
CA ARG A 37 -3.92 -0.50 1.37
C ARG A 37 -5.43 -0.34 1.37
N ARG A 38 -6.10 -1.15 0.57
CA ARG A 38 -7.55 -1.31 0.49
C ARG A 38 -7.89 -2.79 0.43
N ILE A 39 -9.04 -3.15 1.00
CA ILE A 39 -9.59 -4.50 0.90
C ILE A 39 -10.72 -4.46 -0.13
N ILE A 40 -10.60 -5.26 -1.18
CA ILE A 40 -11.67 -5.48 -2.14
C ILE A 40 -12.62 -6.53 -1.55
N ARG A 41 -13.88 -6.18 -1.35
CA ARG A 41 -14.91 -7.09 -0.82
C ARG A 41 -16.05 -7.21 -1.81
N ASN A 42 -16.83 -8.29 -1.71
CA ASN A 42 -18.05 -8.52 -2.49
C ASN A 42 -17.85 -8.51 -4.01
N SER A 43 -16.64 -8.81 -4.48
CA SER A 43 -16.36 -8.96 -5.91
C SER A 43 -16.79 -10.35 -6.38
N LYS A 44 -17.47 -10.42 -7.53
CA LYS A 44 -17.69 -11.67 -8.27
C LYS A 44 -16.54 -12.00 -9.22
N LEU A 45 -15.62 -11.06 -9.42
CA LEU A 45 -14.44 -11.21 -10.27
C LEU A 45 -13.30 -11.89 -9.51
N THR A 46 -12.56 -12.74 -10.21
CA THR A 46 -11.30 -13.33 -9.75
C THR A 46 -10.21 -12.27 -9.60
N GLU A 47 -9.14 -12.59 -8.86
CA GLU A 47 -7.96 -11.72 -8.72
C GLU A 47 -7.39 -11.31 -10.09
N SER A 48 -7.34 -12.23 -11.05
CA SER A 48 -6.83 -11.97 -12.40
C SER A 48 -7.68 -10.98 -13.18
N GLU A 49 -9.01 -11.11 -13.12
CA GLU A 49 -9.93 -10.21 -13.82
C GLU A 49 -9.93 -8.81 -13.21
N ILE A 50 -9.85 -8.71 -11.88
CA ILE A 50 -9.68 -7.43 -11.20
C ILE A 50 -8.38 -6.78 -11.67
N PHE A 51 -7.28 -7.53 -11.64
CA PHE A 51 -5.97 -7.01 -11.99
C PHE A 51 -5.86 -6.54 -13.44
N ALA A 52 -6.57 -7.21 -14.36
CA ALA A 52 -6.68 -6.80 -15.76
C ALA A 52 -7.35 -5.42 -15.92
N LYS A 53 -8.33 -5.09 -15.07
CA LYS A 53 -9.06 -3.82 -15.06
C LYS A 53 -8.34 -2.65 -14.39
N ILE A 54 -7.20 -2.90 -13.73
CA ILE A 54 -6.43 -1.82 -13.09
C ILE A 54 -5.71 -1.00 -14.15
N ASP A 55 -6.17 0.24 -14.33
CA ASP A 55 -5.57 1.29 -15.17
C ASP A 55 -5.42 2.61 -14.39
N SER A 56 -4.93 3.66 -15.05
CA SER A 56 -4.72 4.98 -14.43
C SER A 56 -6.00 5.57 -13.88
N ASP A 57 -7.10 5.47 -14.62
CA ASP A 57 -8.39 6.06 -14.25
C ASP A 57 -8.99 5.36 -13.04
N TRP A 58 -8.91 4.03 -13.02
CA TRP A 58 -9.38 3.23 -11.89
C TRP A 58 -8.57 3.52 -10.63
N VAL A 59 -7.23 3.57 -10.74
CA VAL A 59 -6.34 3.89 -9.62
C VAL A 59 -6.60 5.30 -9.11
N SER A 60 -6.79 6.28 -10.02
CA SER A 60 -7.08 7.67 -9.66
C SER A 60 -8.35 7.78 -8.81
N LYS A 61 -9.38 6.97 -9.11
CA LYS A 61 -10.65 6.97 -8.36
C LYS A 61 -10.51 6.29 -6.99
N ILE A 62 -9.88 5.11 -6.95
CA ILE A 62 -9.77 4.31 -5.70
C ILE A 62 -8.84 4.97 -4.67
N PHE A 63 -7.79 5.64 -5.13
CA PHE A 63 -6.78 6.28 -4.28
C PHE A 63 -6.79 7.81 -4.35
N ALA A 64 -7.90 8.41 -4.80
CA ALA A 64 -7.99 9.86 -5.06
C ALA A 64 -7.47 10.73 -3.92
N ILE A 65 -7.87 10.43 -2.68
CA ILE A 65 -7.46 11.19 -1.49
C ILE A 65 -5.95 11.03 -1.23
N ASN A 66 -5.43 9.80 -1.36
CA ASN A 66 -4.01 9.53 -1.10
C ASN A 66 -3.12 10.18 -2.17
N ILE A 67 -3.52 10.11 -3.44
CA ILE A 67 -2.83 10.79 -4.54
C ILE A 67 -2.82 12.30 -4.30
N ARG A 68 -3.97 12.89 -3.92
CA ARG A 68 -4.04 14.32 -3.59
C ARG A 68 -3.13 14.69 -2.42
N GLN A 69 -3.11 13.88 -1.35
CA GLN A 69 -2.23 14.12 -0.20
C GLN A 69 -0.75 14.08 -0.60
N ILE A 70 -0.34 13.09 -1.39
CA ILE A 70 1.04 12.99 -1.89
C ILE A 70 1.39 14.22 -2.72
N LYS A 71 0.53 14.60 -3.67
CA LYS A 71 0.75 15.79 -4.49
C LYS A 71 0.89 17.06 -3.65
N ASN A 72 0.00 17.27 -2.68
CA ASN A 72 0.08 18.42 -1.79
C ASN A 72 1.40 18.45 -1.01
N VAL A 73 1.95 17.30 -0.60
CA VAL A 73 3.26 17.23 0.06
C VAL A 73 4.38 17.59 -0.92
N LEU A 74 4.39 17.01 -2.11
CA LEU A 74 5.43 17.26 -3.12
C LEU A 74 5.42 18.69 -3.67
N GLU A 75 4.23 19.30 -3.76
CA GLU A 75 4.05 20.68 -4.21
C GLU A 75 4.15 21.70 -3.07
N SER A 76 4.16 21.24 -1.82
CA SER A 76 4.37 22.14 -0.68
C SER A 76 5.85 22.53 -0.58
N ASN A 77 6.10 23.79 -0.29
CA ASN A 77 7.45 24.32 -0.05
C ASN A 77 8.03 23.87 1.31
N VAL A 78 7.80 22.61 1.68
CA VAL A 78 8.27 22.01 2.94
C VAL A 78 9.20 20.85 2.62
N SER A 79 10.29 20.72 3.38
CA SER A 79 11.17 19.57 3.29
C SER A 79 10.68 18.47 4.22
N VAL A 80 10.37 17.29 3.67
CA VAL A 80 10.06 16.10 4.45
C VAL A 80 11.35 15.32 4.67
N ILE A 81 11.74 15.13 5.93
CA ILE A 81 12.92 14.34 6.30
C ILE A 81 12.42 12.99 6.86
N PRO A 82 12.83 11.85 6.27
CA PRO A 82 12.43 10.55 6.78
C PRO A 82 12.99 10.32 8.18
N VAL A 83 12.11 10.04 9.14
CA VAL A 83 12.53 9.57 10.48
C VAL A 83 12.84 8.08 10.35
N GLN A 84 14.13 7.74 10.26
CA GLN A 84 14.56 6.35 10.38
C GLN A 84 14.33 5.89 11.82
N SER A 85 13.23 5.18 12.07
CA SER A 85 13.10 4.43 13.30
C SER A 85 14.15 3.32 13.28
N GLN A 86 15.15 3.39 14.15
CA GLN A 86 16.02 2.24 14.43
C GLN A 86 15.11 1.03 14.72
N PRO A 87 15.42 -0.17 14.19
CA PRO A 87 14.69 -1.36 14.59
C PRO A 87 14.82 -1.49 16.11
N LYS A 88 13.69 -1.42 16.82
CA LYS A 88 13.64 -1.87 18.22
C LYS A 88 14.21 -3.29 18.22
N GLN A 89 15.37 -3.48 18.83
CA GLN A 89 15.82 -4.82 19.20
C GLN A 89 14.75 -5.39 20.13
N VAL A 90 13.92 -6.28 19.60
CA VAL A 90 13.03 -7.09 20.42
C VAL A 90 13.91 -8.16 21.03
N SER A 91 14.31 -7.97 22.29
CA SER A 91 14.82 -9.06 23.11
C SER A 91 13.65 -10.03 23.33
N VAL A 92 13.63 -11.13 22.55
CA VAL A 92 12.71 -12.23 22.77
C VAL A 92 13.16 -12.94 24.04
N LEU A 93 12.49 -12.67 25.16
CA LEU A 93 12.44 -13.65 26.25
C LEU A 93 11.48 -14.73 25.78
N VAL A 94 12.06 -15.90 25.50
CA VAL A 94 11.33 -17.14 25.28
C VAL A 94 10.69 -17.49 26.62
N ASP A 95 9.36 -17.44 26.71
CA ASP A 95 8.66 -18.48 27.48
C ASP A 95 7.15 -18.56 27.23
N GLU A 96 6.72 -19.82 27.27
CA GLU A 96 5.38 -20.38 27.48
C GLU A 96 4.36 -20.45 26.32
N HIS A 97 4.22 -21.71 25.89
CA HIS A 97 3.13 -22.33 25.13
C HIS A 97 1.72 -21.84 25.52
N VAL A 98 0.93 -21.43 24.52
CA VAL A 98 -0.54 -21.35 24.64
C VAL A 98 -1.16 -22.19 23.51
N PRO A 99 -1.96 -23.24 23.81
CA PRO A 99 -2.59 -24.05 22.77
C PRO A 99 -3.73 -23.27 22.09
N ALA A 100 -3.71 -23.26 20.76
CA ALA A 100 -4.81 -22.80 19.93
C ALA A 100 -5.94 -23.86 19.92
N PHE A 101 -7.16 -23.41 19.61
CA PHE A 101 -8.42 -24.14 19.46
C PHE A 101 -9.34 -24.19 20.70
N LYS A 102 -10.28 -23.24 20.75
CA LYS A 102 -11.67 -23.53 21.13
C LYS A 102 -12.51 -23.44 19.87
N ASN A 103 -13.01 -24.58 19.42
CA ASN A 103 -14.09 -24.65 18.43
C ASN A 103 -15.40 -24.22 19.12
N PHE A 104 -16.20 -23.40 18.44
CA PHE A 104 -17.62 -23.20 18.73
C PHE A 104 -18.44 -24.11 17.81
#